data_AF-A0A496BK26-F1
#
_entry.id   AF-A0A496BK26-F1
#
_cell.length_a   1.000
_cell.length_b   1.000
_cell.length_c   1.000
_cell.angle_alpha   90.00
_cell.angle_beta   90.00
_cell.angle_gamma   90.00
#
_symmetry.space_group_name_H-M   'P 1'
#
loop_
_entity.id
_entity.type
_entity.pdbx_description
1 polymer ?
#
loop_
_entity_poly.entity_id
_entity_poly.type
_entity_poly.pdbx_seq_one_letter_code
_entity_poly.pdbx_strand_id
1 'polypeptide(L)'
;MRNSDIKALYYITHIDNLPSIFEKGILSHERIEDDQMQPERVYNTEIVNIRKEKRTPNGRSLWSYANLYFQPRNPMMYRVVHEKRVRDLAVLEVSENILKTLGIFITDGNAATAPTQFYSLIDGLKVLRRQQKILYNEWWNTLDGSKRKIMAECLVPDSIRPEFINSVYVADEEIRRNVSEKIGSRAISVIPEPNMFFQPNRRNRIGENISLIDGDMFFSTLQTLTISVNLQGVMGKGLASRAKYQFPDVYVTYQDVCRSKRVTATKPYLYKREGSLDEELADHGSELRTPNAVKWFLLFATKRKWRENSRLEDIEGGLDWVQHHFQKEEIKSLAMPALGCGLGGLDWKDVGPLICKYLHGIGIPVAIYLPREGTISPEHLTEAHLLTSQ
;
A
#
# COMPACT_ATOMS: atom_id res chain seq x y z
N MET A 1 -10.17 -27.23 -18.98
CA MET A 1 -9.99 -26.71 -17.60
C MET A 1 -8.99 -25.57 -17.67
N ARG A 2 -9.44 -24.31 -17.57
CA ARG A 2 -8.52 -23.15 -17.51
C ARG A 2 -7.85 -23.16 -16.13
N ASN A 3 -6.55 -23.45 -16.12
CA ASN A 3 -5.72 -23.67 -14.96
C ASN A 3 -5.14 -22.31 -14.48
N SER A 4 -5.29 -22.03 -13.17
CA SER A 4 -4.74 -20.91 -12.36
C SER A 4 -5.06 -19.46 -12.76
N ASP A 5 -5.74 -18.72 -11.87
CA ASP A 5 -5.92 -17.26 -11.88
C ASP A 5 -4.62 -16.45 -11.68
N ILE A 6 -3.46 -17.12 -11.62
CA ILE A 6 -2.16 -16.52 -11.32
C ILE A 6 -1.49 -16.21 -12.65
N LYS A 7 -1.57 -14.95 -13.09
CA LYS A 7 -1.04 -14.54 -14.41
C LYS A 7 0.47 -14.39 -14.42
N ALA A 8 1.06 -14.05 -13.27
CA ALA A 8 2.49 -13.81 -13.13
C ALA A 8 2.93 -13.93 -11.66
N LEU A 9 4.24 -14.01 -11.49
CA LEU A 9 4.95 -13.95 -10.21
C LEU A 9 5.90 -12.76 -10.20
N TYR A 10 6.32 -12.30 -9.03
CA TYR A 10 7.02 -11.02 -8.92
C TYR A 10 8.29 -11.12 -8.07
N TYR A 11 9.35 -10.44 -8.50
CA TYR A 11 10.61 -10.34 -7.78
C TYR A 11 10.96 -8.88 -7.50
N ILE A 12 11.18 -8.53 -6.23
CA ILE A 12 11.53 -7.17 -5.81
C ILE A 12 13.05 -7.04 -5.81
N THR A 13 13.59 -6.01 -6.46
CA THR A 13 15.05 -5.81 -6.58
C THR A 13 15.44 -4.34 -6.70
N HIS A 14 16.76 -4.08 -6.67
CA HIS A 14 17.34 -2.78 -6.95
C HIS A 14 17.62 -2.63 -8.46
N ILE A 15 17.43 -1.44 -9.01
CA ILE A 15 17.62 -1.18 -10.46
C ILE A 15 19.04 -1.52 -10.93
N ASP A 16 20.04 -1.40 -10.07
CA ASP A 16 21.44 -1.72 -10.42
C ASP A 16 21.71 -3.21 -10.58
N ASN A 17 20.82 -4.07 -10.08
CA ASN A 17 20.92 -5.51 -10.28
C ASN A 17 20.36 -5.94 -11.64
N LEU A 18 19.63 -5.08 -12.36
CA LEU A 18 18.98 -5.45 -13.62
C LEU A 18 19.95 -5.99 -14.68
N PRO A 19 21.13 -5.38 -14.93
CA PRO A 19 22.08 -5.91 -15.92
C PRO A 19 22.51 -7.35 -15.62
N SER A 20 22.87 -7.65 -14.37
CA SER A 20 23.31 -8.98 -13.98
C SER A 20 22.15 -9.98 -13.95
N ILE A 21 20.95 -9.56 -13.56
CA ILE A 21 19.75 -10.41 -13.62
C ILE A 21 19.40 -10.78 -15.06
N PHE A 22 19.53 -9.86 -16.01
CA PHE A 22 19.27 -10.17 -17.42
C PHE A 22 20.38 -10.97 -18.10
N GLU A 23 21.55 -11.08 -17.48
CA GLU A 23 22.65 -11.93 -17.94
C GLU A 23 22.60 -13.32 -17.32
N LYS A 24 22.46 -13.40 -15.99
CA LYS A 24 22.61 -14.63 -15.20
C LYS A 24 21.30 -15.20 -14.67
N GLY A 25 20.24 -14.41 -14.67
CA GLY A 25 18.94 -14.75 -14.08
C GLY A 25 18.78 -14.24 -12.65
N ILE A 26 17.63 -14.54 -12.05
CA ILE A 26 17.39 -14.29 -10.63
C ILE A 26 17.98 -15.46 -9.86
N LEU A 27 19.07 -15.21 -9.13
CA LEU A 27 19.79 -16.23 -8.39
C LEU A 27 19.28 -16.35 -6.95
N SER A 28 19.32 -17.57 -6.41
CA SER A 28 19.21 -17.80 -4.97
C SER A 28 20.41 -17.21 -4.21
N HIS A 29 20.27 -16.98 -2.91
CA HIS A 29 21.36 -16.42 -2.10
C HIS A 29 22.60 -17.33 -2.07
N GLU A 30 22.40 -18.64 -2.04
CA GLU A 30 23.49 -19.62 -2.11
C GLU A 30 24.30 -19.46 -3.41
N ARG A 31 23.61 -19.32 -4.56
CA ARG A 31 24.27 -19.07 -5.84
C ARG A 31 24.99 -17.73 -5.92
N ILE A 32 24.43 -16.70 -5.29
CA ILE A 32 25.07 -15.38 -5.21
C ILE A 32 26.40 -15.46 -4.46
N GLU A 33 26.47 -16.22 -3.35
CA GLU A 33 27.70 -16.44 -2.60
C GLU A 33 28.71 -17.31 -3.37
N ASP A 34 28.25 -18.41 -3.98
CA ASP A 34 29.09 -19.31 -4.78
C ASP A 34 29.76 -18.57 -5.94
N ASP A 35 29.00 -17.70 -6.62
CA ASP A 35 29.47 -16.88 -7.75
C ASP A 35 30.21 -15.60 -7.31
N GLN A 36 30.41 -15.40 -5.99
CA GLN A 36 31.08 -14.23 -5.39
C GLN A 36 30.47 -12.88 -5.83
N MET A 37 29.16 -12.87 -6.06
CA MET A 37 28.44 -11.68 -6.51
C MET A 37 28.08 -10.76 -5.34
N GLN A 38 28.10 -9.46 -5.58
CA GLN A 38 27.71 -8.44 -4.59
C GLN A 38 26.57 -7.58 -5.13
N PRO A 39 25.34 -8.13 -5.25
CA PRO A 39 24.19 -7.35 -5.69
C PRO A 39 23.81 -6.32 -4.62
N GLU A 40 23.24 -5.20 -5.07
CA GLU A 40 22.68 -4.20 -4.17
C GLU A 40 21.46 -4.80 -3.46
N ARG A 41 21.51 -4.82 -2.13
CA ARG A 41 20.50 -5.50 -1.31
C ARG A 41 19.30 -4.58 -1.06
N VAL A 42 18.11 -5.12 -1.26
CA VAL A 42 16.84 -4.46 -0.92
C VAL A 42 16.25 -4.93 0.40
N TYR A 43 16.85 -5.93 1.05
CA TYR A 43 16.35 -6.57 2.27
C TYR A 43 17.30 -6.37 3.45
N ASN A 44 16.77 -6.44 4.68
CA ASN A 44 17.54 -6.32 5.91
C ASN A 44 18.28 -7.64 6.26
N THR A 45 19.45 -7.52 6.88
CA THR A 45 20.29 -8.63 7.36
C THR A 45 19.56 -9.60 8.30
N GLU A 46 18.63 -9.11 9.14
CA GLU A 46 17.87 -9.99 10.05
C GLU A 46 16.98 -10.99 9.30
N ILE A 47 16.26 -10.52 8.28
CA ILE A 47 15.39 -11.37 7.43
C ILE A 47 16.24 -12.43 6.72
N VAL A 48 17.42 -12.03 6.26
CA VAL A 48 18.39 -12.90 5.58
C VAL A 48 18.86 -14.04 6.47
N ASN A 49 19.16 -13.77 7.75
CA ASN A 49 19.61 -14.79 8.69
C ASN A 49 18.52 -15.83 8.98
N ILE A 50 17.27 -15.40 9.20
CA ILE A 50 16.14 -16.31 9.41
C ILE A 50 15.96 -17.24 8.21
N ARG A 51 16.09 -16.71 6.99
CA ARG A 51 16.01 -17.52 5.77
C ARG A 51 17.14 -18.54 5.67
N LYS A 52 18.34 -18.25 6.21
CA LYS A 52 19.47 -19.18 6.18
C LYS A 52 19.21 -20.41 7.06
N GLU A 53 18.53 -20.21 8.18
CA GLU A 53 18.23 -21.25 9.16
C GLU A 53 16.96 -22.04 8.82
N LYS A 54 15.94 -21.40 8.26
CA LYS A 54 14.68 -22.06 7.90
C LYS A 54 14.91 -23.12 6.81
N ARG A 55 14.40 -24.33 7.04
CA ARG A 55 14.46 -25.46 6.11
C ARG A 55 13.13 -25.68 5.38
N THR A 56 13.21 -26.04 4.11
CA THR A 56 12.08 -26.52 3.30
C THR A 56 11.82 -28.02 3.56
N PRO A 57 10.69 -28.59 3.10
CA PRO A 57 10.35 -30.00 3.33
C PRO A 57 11.37 -31.02 2.80
N ASN A 58 12.22 -30.63 1.84
CA ASN A 58 13.29 -31.49 1.32
C ASN A 58 14.63 -31.30 2.06
N GLY A 59 14.66 -30.53 3.16
CA GLY A 59 15.84 -30.31 3.98
C GLY A 59 16.81 -29.24 3.47
N ARG A 60 16.55 -28.60 2.33
CA ARG A 60 17.35 -27.45 1.85
C ARG A 60 17.02 -26.19 2.65
N SER A 61 17.95 -25.24 2.69
CA SER A 61 17.71 -23.91 3.28
C SER A 61 16.82 -23.07 2.35
N LEU A 62 16.07 -22.09 2.86
CA LEU A 62 15.40 -21.10 1.99
C LEU A 62 16.41 -20.32 1.13
N TRP A 63 17.66 -20.24 1.55
CA TRP A 63 18.74 -19.62 0.77
C TRP A 63 19.06 -20.31 -0.55
N SER A 64 18.71 -21.59 -0.67
CA SER A 64 18.86 -22.37 -1.89
C SER A 64 17.77 -22.07 -2.93
N TYR A 65 16.88 -21.11 -2.66
CA TYR A 65 15.74 -20.78 -3.51
C TYR A 65 15.73 -19.30 -3.89
N ALA A 66 15.43 -19.02 -5.16
CA ALA A 66 14.98 -17.71 -5.60
C ALA A 66 13.51 -17.55 -5.25
N ASN A 67 13.18 -16.54 -4.44
CA ASN A 67 11.81 -16.32 -3.95
C ASN A 67 11.04 -15.35 -4.84
N LEU A 68 9.86 -15.76 -5.25
CA LEU A 68 8.92 -14.91 -6.00
C LEU A 68 7.65 -14.70 -5.20
N TYR A 69 7.06 -13.52 -5.27
CA TYR A 69 5.79 -13.19 -4.64
C TYR A 69 4.63 -13.38 -5.61
N PHE A 70 3.47 -13.78 -5.09
CA PHE A 70 2.21 -13.74 -5.85
C PHE A 70 1.59 -12.34 -5.90
N GLN A 71 1.93 -11.49 -4.93
CA GLN A 71 1.48 -10.10 -4.82
C GLN A 71 2.70 -9.23 -4.49
N PRO A 72 3.20 -8.36 -5.40
CA PRO A 72 4.37 -7.54 -5.13
C PRO A 72 4.07 -6.39 -4.17
N ARG A 73 2.82 -5.89 -4.15
CA ARG A 73 2.40 -4.79 -3.28
C ARG A 73 2.02 -5.32 -1.89
N ASN A 74 3.03 -5.70 -1.12
CA ASN A 74 2.89 -6.44 0.14
C ASN A 74 3.71 -5.78 1.29
N PRO A 75 3.64 -6.30 2.54
CA PRO A 75 4.40 -5.78 3.67
C PRO A 75 5.92 -5.70 3.47
N MET A 76 6.51 -6.61 2.68
CA MET A 76 7.93 -6.57 2.35
C MET A 76 8.21 -5.36 1.46
N MET A 77 7.46 -5.19 0.37
CA MET A 77 7.62 -4.02 -0.51
C MET A 77 7.41 -2.70 0.26
N TYR A 78 6.45 -2.68 1.19
CA TYR A 78 6.21 -1.53 2.05
C TYR A 78 7.43 -1.19 2.91
N ARG A 79 8.09 -2.20 3.48
CA ARG A 79 9.36 -2.01 4.20
C ARG A 79 10.44 -1.40 3.30
N VAL A 80 10.59 -1.94 2.10
CA VAL A 80 11.67 -1.54 1.18
C VAL A 80 11.53 -0.11 0.69
N VAL A 81 10.30 0.36 0.43
CA VAL A 81 10.09 1.77 0.02
C VAL A 81 10.38 2.77 1.14
N HIS A 82 10.45 2.33 2.40
CA HIS A 82 10.85 3.16 3.54
C HIS A 82 12.34 3.06 3.87
N GLU A 83 12.98 1.92 3.58
CA GLU A 83 14.41 1.71 3.80
C GLU A 83 15.29 2.18 2.61
N LYS A 84 14.72 2.19 1.40
CA LYS A 84 15.42 2.55 0.15
C LYS A 84 14.66 3.67 -0.57
N ARG A 85 15.35 4.40 -1.44
CA ARG A 85 14.68 5.41 -2.27
C ARG A 85 13.87 4.69 -3.34
N VAL A 86 12.60 5.07 -3.49
CA VAL A 86 11.70 4.46 -4.48
C VAL A 86 12.28 4.45 -5.90
N ARG A 87 13.03 5.50 -6.27
CA ARG A 87 13.73 5.61 -7.57
C ARG A 87 14.78 4.55 -7.85
N ASP A 88 15.23 3.85 -6.82
CA ASP A 88 16.24 2.81 -6.91
C ASP A 88 15.64 1.40 -7.02
N LEU A 89 14.31 1.27 -7.01
CA LEU A 89 13.61 -0.01 -6.93
C LEU A 89 12.99 -0.42 -8.27
N ALA A 90 12.95 -1.73 -8.49
CA ALA A 90 12.23 -2.36 -9.60
C ALA A 90 11.53 -3.64 -9.14
N VAL A 91 10.44 -3.99 -9.82
CA VAL A 91 9.75 -5.27 -9.64
C VAL A 91 9.76 -6.01 -10.97
N LEU A 92 10.34 -7.21 -11.01
CA LEU A 92 10.36 -8.05 -12.21
C LEU A 92 9.11 -8.92 -12.26
N GLU A 93 8.46 -8.95 -13.42
CA GLU A 93 7.43 -9.93 -13.73
C GLU A 93 8.07 -11.21 -14.25
N VAL A 94 7.77 -12.34 -13.59
CA VAL A 94 8.20 -13.67 -13.97
C VAL A 94 7.00 -14.46 -14.47
N SER A 95 7.14 -15.05 -15.67
CA SER A 95 6.14 -15.87 -16.33
C SER A 95 5.68 -17.04 -15.45
N GLU A 96 4.38 -17.33 -15.44
CA GLU A 96 3.80 -18.51 -14.78
C GLU A 96 4.41 -19.84 -15.26
N ASN A 97 5.05 -19.86 -16.43
CA ASN A 97 5.75 -21.05 -16.93
C ASN A 97 6.85 -21.53 -15.96
N ILE A 98 7.38 -20.67 -15.11
CA ILE A 98 8.35 -21.05 -14.08
C ILE A 98 7.77 -22.09 -13.11
N LEU A 99 6.44 -22.14 -12.93
CA LEU A 99 5.77 -23.13 -12.08
C LEU A 99 5.96 -24.57 -12.58
N LYS A 100 6.40 -24.79 -13.82
CA LYS A 100 6.71 -26.11 -14.37
C LYS A 100 8.07 -26.65 -13.91
N THR A 101 8.89 -25.83 -13.24
CA THR A 101 10.20 -26.23 -12.73
C THR A 101 10.04 -27.26 -11.61
N LEU A 102 10.83 -28.34 -11.68
CA LEU A 102 10.85 -29.38 -10.66
C LEU A 102 11.42 -28.85 -9.33
N GLY A 103 10.86 -29.32 -8.21
CA GLY A 103 11.35 -28.96 -6.88
C GLY A 103 10.88 -27.60 -6.35
N ILE A 104 9.90 -26.97 -7.00
CA ILE A 104 9.24 -25.77 -6.47
C ILE A 104 8.43 -26.09 -5.22
N PHE A 105 8.48 -25.16 -4.26
CA PHE A 105 7.53 -25.10 -3.16
C PHE A 105 6.67 -23.83 -3.24
N ILE A 106 5.40 -23.97 -2.88
CA ILE A 106 4.50 -22.84 -2.68
C ILE A 106 4.26 -22.68 -1.18
N THR A 107 4.27 -21.45 -0.69
CA THR A 107 3.93 -21.16 0.71
C THR A 107 2.60 -20.43 0.83
N ASP A 108 1.93 -20.59 1.97
CA ASP A 108 0.66 -19.88 2.26
C ASP A 108 0.86 -18.50 2.90
N GLY A 109 2.07 -17.94 2.80
CA GLY A 109 2.50 -16.67 3.37
C GLY A 109 4.02 -16.54 3.35
N ASN A 110 4.56 -15.56 4.07
CA ASN A 110 6.00 -15.32 4.14
C ASN A 110 6.75 -16.58 4.64
N ALA A 111 7.64 -17.12 3.81
CA ALA A 111 8.32 -18.40 4.07
C ALA A 111 9.20 -18.37 5.33
N ALA A 112 9.68 -17.19 5.73
CA ALA A 112 10.51 -17.01 6.91
C ALA A 112 9.70 -17.08 8.23
N THR A 113 8.40 -16.80 8.21
CA THR A 113 7.58 -16.78 9.43
C THR A 113 7.26 -18.20 9.92
N ALA A 114 7.23 -18.41 11.24
CA ALA A 114 7.00 -19.72 11.86
C ALA A 114 5.72 -20.48 11.43
N PRO A 115 4.52 -19.86 11.37
CA PRO A 115 3.28 -20.57 11.07
C PRO A 115 3.09 -20.88 9.57
N THR A 116 3.97 -20.38 8.71
CA THR A 116 3.88 -20.60 7.26
C THR A 116 4.12 -22.06 6.90
N GLN A 117 3.25 -22.59 6.05
CA GLN A 117 3.30 -23.96 5.57
C GLN A 117 3.84 -24.02 4.14
N PHE A 118 4.49 -25.13 3.81
CA PHE A 118 5.06 -25.41 2.51
C PHE A 118 4.26 -26.50 1.80
N TYR A 119 3.97 -26.30 0.53
CA TYR A 119 3.14 -27.19 -0.26
C TYR A 119 3.84 -27.56 -1.57
N SER A 120 3.50 -28.74 -2.08
CA SER A 120 3.69 -29.08 -3.49
C SER A 120 2.98 -28.04 -4.37
N LEU A 121 3.39 -27.92 -5.64
CA LEU A 121 2.75 -26.99 -6.57
C LEU A 121 1.22 -27.14 -6.60
N ILE A 122 0.73 -28.36 -6.79
CA ILE A 122 -0.71 -28.63 -6.98
C ILE A 122 -1.50 -28.26 -5.72
N ASP A 123 -1.00 -28.63 -4.54
CA ASP A 123 -1.71 -28.35 -3.28
C ASP A 123 -1.57 -26.89 -2.88
N GLY A 124 -0.42 -26.29 -3.12
CA GLY A 124 -0.18 -24.86 -2.91
C GLY A 124 -1.13 -24.00 -3.72
N LEU A 125 -1.33 -24.31 -5.01
CA LEU A 125 -2.30 -23.60 -5.85
C LEU A 125 -3.73 -23.71 -5.31
N LYS A 126 -4.12 -24.85 -4.71
CA LYS A 126 -5.43 -24.98 -4.03
C LYS A 126 -5.50 -24.08 -2.79
N VAL A 127 -4.41 -23.99 -2.02
CA VAL A 127 -4.35 -23.10 -0.84
C VAL A 127 -4.47 -21.64 -1.25
N LEU A 128 -3.72 -21.20 -2.27
CA LEU A 128 -3.77 -19.83 -2.77
C LEU A 128 -5.15 -19.46 -3.31
N ARG A 129 -5.84 -20.38 -4.00
CA ARG A 129 -7.25 -20.16 -4.41
C ARG A 129 -8.18 -19.90 -3.21
N ARG A 130 -7.99 -20.62 -2.10
CA ARG A 130 -8.76 -20.36 -0.86
C ARG A 130 -8.40 -19.01 -0.22
N GLN A 131 -7.17 -18.53 -0.42
CA GLN A 131 -6.67 -17.26 0.11
C GLN A 131 -6.74 -16.11 -0.91
N GLN A 132 -7.34 -16.32 -2.07
CA GLN A 132 -7.31 -15.39 -3.22
C GLN A 132 -7.77 -13.98 -2.84
N LYS A 133 -8.82 -13.87 -2.02
CA LYS A 133 -9.31 -12.59 -1.50
C LYS A 133 -8.22 -11.81 -0.76
N ILE A 134 -7.40 -12.49 0.04
CA ILE A 134 -6.31 -11.85 0.80
C ILE A 134 -5.19 -11.41 -0.15
N LEU A 135 -4.83 -12.24 -1.14
CA LEU A 135 -3.78 -11.92 -2.11
C LEU A 135 -4.10 -10.68 -2.97
N TYR A 136 -5.39 -10.44 -3.25
CA TYR A 136 -5.85 -9.27 -4.00
C TYR A 136 -6.32 -8.11 -3.11
N ASN A 137 -6.22 -8.24 -1.77
CA ASN A 137 -6.53 -7.11 -0.90
C ASN A 137 -5.45 -6.02 -1.04
N GLU A 138 -5.88 -4.76 -1.00
CA GLU A 138 -4.97 -3.61 -0.95
C GLU A 138 -4.44 -3.32 0.47
N TRP A 139 -4.95 -4.05 1.46
CA TRP A 139 -4.66 -3.87 2.87
C TRP A 139 -4.46 -5.21 3.56
N TRP A 140 -3.83 -5.15 4.72
CA TRP A 140 -3.59 -6.28 5.60
C TRP A 140 -3.57 -5.82 7.05
N ASN A 141 -3.67 -6.76 7.97
CA ASN A 141 -3.41 -6.57 9.39
C ASN A 141 -2.76 -7.83 9.98
N THR A 142 -2.19 -7.68 11.17
CA THR A 142 -1.56 -8.79 11.90
C THR A 142 -2.60 -9.71 12.56
N LEU A 143 -3.71 -9.16 13.07
CA LEU A 143 -4.68 -9.86 13.91
C LEU A 143 -5.41 -11.01 13.19
N ASP A 144 -5.69 -10.88 11.88
CA ASP A 144 -6.33 -11.92 11.06
C ASP A 144 -5.33 -12.76 10.24
N GLY A 145 -4.04 -12.45 10.37
CA GLY A 145 -2.93 -13.09 9.66
C GLY A 145 -2.84 -12.74 8.17
N SER A 146 -3.63 -11.80 7.66
CA SER A 146 -3.55 -11.33 6.26
C SER A 146 -2.18 -10.76 5.92
N LYS A 147 -1.51 -10.09 6.87
CA LYS A 147 -0.13 -9.58 6.71
C LYS A 147 0.83 -10.68 6.29
N ARG A 148 0.79 -11.84 6.95
CA ARG A 148 1.61 -13.01 6.58
C ARG A 148 1.18 -13.58 5.23
N LYS A 149 -0.14 -13.83 5.07
CA LYS A 149 -0.70 -14.56 3.92
C LYS A 149 -0.55 -13.82 2.59
N ILE A 150 -0.64 -12.48 2.59
CA ILE A 150 -0.45 -11.68 1.37
C ILE A 150 0.99 -11.78 0.83
N MET A 151 1.96 -12.14 1.67
CA MET A 151 3.35 -12.42 1.30
C MET A 151 3.58 -13.88 0.91
N ALA A 152 2.58 -14.59 0.38
CA ALA A 152 2.78 -15.94 -0.14
C ALA A 152 3.89 -15.95 -1.20
N GLU A 153 4.72 -16.99 -1.18
CA GLU A 153 5.91 -17.13 -2.02
C GLU A 153 5.84 -18.37 -2.91
N CYS A 154 6.43 -18.26 -4.10
CA CYS A 154 6.87 -19.38 -4.92
C CYS A 154 8.39 -19.48 -4.78
N LEU A 155 8.87 -20.60 -4.27
CA LEU A 155 10.28 -20.87 -4.03
C LEU A 155 10.82 -21.71 -5.18
N VAL A 156 11.61 -21.08 -6.05
CA VAL A 156 12.23 -21.72 -7.21
C VAL A 156 13.66 -22.15 -6.84
N PRO A 157 14.03 -23.43 -6.97
CA PRO A 157 15.35 -23.88 -6.57
C PRO A 157 16.44 -23.25 -7.43
N ASP A 158 17.55 -22.89 -6.79
CA ASP A 158 18.81 -22.44 -7.39
C ASP A 158 18.76 -21.10 -8.14
N SER A 159 18.02 -21.02 -9.24
CA SER A 159 17.91 -19.81 -10.06
C SER A 159 16.69 -19.80 -10.99
N ILE A 160 16.33 -18.61 -11.49
CA ILE A 160 15.33 -18.38 -12.52
C ILE A 160 16.04 -17.79 -13.73
N ARG A 161 15.95 -18.49 -14.87
CA ARG A 161 16.60 -18.06 -16.12
C ARG A 161 16.01 -16.74 -16.64
N PRO A 162 16.82 -15.87 -17.29
CA PRO A 162 16.35 -14.58 -17.82
C PRO A 162 15.14 -14.67 -18.77
N GLU A 163 15.01 -15.78 -19.51
CA GLU A 163 13.90 -16.03 -20.45
C GLU A 163 12.51 -16.07 -19.81
N PHE A 164 12.43 -16.25 -18.49
CA PHE A 164 11.16 -16.19 -17.76
C PHE A 164 10.76 -14.77 -17.35
N ILE A 165 11.62 -13.76 -17.54
CA ILE A 165 11.35 -12.39 -17.13
C ILE A 165 10.65 -11.66 -18.29
N ASN A 166 9.38 -11.30 -18.08
CA ASN A 166 8.56 -10.70 -19.13
C ASN A 166 8.67 -9.16 -19.16
N SER A 167 8.66 -8.55 -17.97
CA SER A 167 8.51 -7.10 -17.81
C SER A 167 9.23 -6.60 -16.56
N VAL A 168 9.55 -5.31 -16.55
CA VAL A 168 10.07 -4.59 -15.38
C VAL A 168 9.08 -3.50 -15.00
N TYR A 169 8.58 -3.52 -13.77
CA TYR A 169 7.77 -2.46 -13.20
C TYR A 169 8.62 -1.49 -12.39
N VAL A 170 8.32 -0.20 -12.51
CA VAL A 170 9.01 0.91 -11.84
C VAL A 170 7.99 1.94 -11.35
N ALA A 171 8.36 2.81 -10.43
CA ALA A 171 7.38 3.69 -9.77
C ALA A 171 6.86 4.83 -10.67
N ASP A 172 7.66 5.31 -11.62
CA ASP A 172 7.30 6.45 -12.46
C ASP A 172 8.01 6.44 -13.83
N GLU A 173 7.68 7.43 -14.64
CA GLU A 173 8.16 7.60 -16.01
C GLU A 173 9.64 8.04 -16.10
N GLU A 174 10.17 8.70 -15.07
CA GLU A 174 11.59 9.06 -15.01
C GLU A 174 12.44 7.81 -14.78
N ILE A 175 12.04 6.98 -13.81
CA ILE A 175 12.70 5.71 -13.53
C ILE A 175 12.59 4.77 -14.73
N ARG A 176 11.45 4.76 -15.43
CA ARG A 176 11.28 3.98 -16.67
C ARG A 176 12.35 4.31 -17.69
N ARG A 177 12.60 5.60 -17.96
CA ARG A 177 13.62 6.04 -18.91
C ARG A 177 15.02 5.59 -18.48
N ASN A 178 15.38 5.82 -17.22
CA ASN A 178 16.67 5.38 -16.66
C ASN A 178 16.87 3.86 -16.79
N VAL A 179 15.86 3.08 -16.39
CA VAL A 179 15.92 1.62 -16.47
C VAL A 179 15.99 1.15 -17.92
N SER A 180 15.22 1.73 -18.84
CA SER A 180 15.28 1.42 -20.27
C SER A 180 16.68 1.66 -20.85
N GLU A 181 17.35 2.75 -20.49
CA GLU A 181 18.73 3.02 -20.89
C GLU A 181 19.70 1.98 -20.31
N LYS A 182 19.56 1.64 -19.03
CA LYS A 182 20.43 0.68 -18.33
C LYS A 182 20.33 -0.75 -18.88
N ILE A 183 19.13 -1.18 -19.29
CA ILE A 183 18.93 -2.54 -19.86
C ILE A 183 19.24 -2.60 -21.37
N GLY A 184 19.39 -1.45 -22.04
CA GLY A 184 19.76 -1.34 -23.45
C GLY A 184 18.70 -1.89 -24.42
N SER A 185 19.14 -2.47 -25.53
CA SER A 185 18.28 -2.95 -26.62
C SER A 185 17.54 -4.28 -26.33
N ARG A 186 17.45 -4.69 -25.07
CA ARG A 186 16.71 -5.90 -24.68
C ARG A 186 15.21 -5.70 -24.98
N ALA A 187 14.58 -6.70 -25.58
CA ALA A 187 13.15 -6.68 -25.90
C ALA A 187 12.28 -6.93 -24.65
N ILE A 188 12.42 -6.06 -23.64
CA ILE A 188 11.71 -6.17 -22.36
C ILE A 188 10.97 -4.87 -22.09
N SER A 189 9.68 -4.99 -21.77
CA SER A 189 8.84 -3.84 -21.45
C SER A 189 9.17 -3.31 -20.06
N VAL A 190 9.45 -2.01 -19.97
CA VAL A 190 9.56 -1.29 -18.69
C VAL A 190 8.30 -0.47 -18.51
N ILE A 191 7.55 -0.70 -17.44
CA ILE A 191 6.19 -0.22 -17.24
C ILE A 191 6.11 0.60 -15.94
N PRO A 192 5.70 1.88 -15.98
CA PRO A 192 5.40 2.65 -14.78
C PRO A 192 4.15 2.11 -14.10
N GLU A 193 4.26 1.74 -12.83
CA GLU A 193 3.17 1.24 -12.00
C GLU A 193 3.33 1.77 -10.55
N PRO A 194 3.06 3.07 -10.30
CA PRO A 194 3.31 3.71 -9.01
C PRO A 194 2.63 3.00 -7.83
N ASN A 195 1.44 2.42 -8.05
CA ASN A 195 0.69 1.76 -6.99
C ASN A 195 1.43 0.54 -6.40
N MET A 196 2.20 -0.20 -7.22
CA MET A 196 3.06 -1.30 -6.73
C MET A 196 4.10 -0.82 -5.70
N PHE A 197 4.49 0.46 -5.77
CA PHE A 197 5.50 1.11 -4.93
C PHE A 197 4.88 2.02 -3.85
N PHE A 198 3.58 1.85 -3.55
CA PHE A 198 2.84 2.69 -2.60
C PHE A 198 2.84 4.18 -2.96
N GLN A 199 3.09 4.51 -4.22
CA GLN A 199 2.99 5.86 -4.75
C GLN A 199 1.60 6.13 -5.33
N PRO A 200 1.12 7.37 -5.27
CA PRO A 200 -0.12 7.74 -5.94
C PRO A 200 0.05 7.71 -7.46
N ASN A 201 -1.02 7.40 -8.18
CA ASN A 201 -1.07 7.45 -9.64
C ASN A 201 -0.90 8.88 -10.16
N ARG A 202 -1.44 9.86 -9.43
CA ARG A 202 -1.34 11.27 -9.76
C ARG A 202 -1.27 12.13 -8.51
N ARG A 203 -0.45 13.18 -8.58
CA ARG A 203 -0.35 14.24 -7.58
C ARG A 203 -0.33 15.59 -8.28
N ASN A 204 -1.29 16.44 -7.95
CA ASN A 204 -1.35 17.82 -8.44
C ASN A 204 -1.34 18.77 -7.23
N ARG A 205 -0.46 19.78 -7.23
CA ARG A 205 -0.46 20.82 -6.20
C ARG A 205 -1.55 21.84 -6.51
N ILE A 206 -2.26 22.30 -5.48
CA ILE A 206 -3.28 23.36 -5.56
C ILE A 206 -2.90 24.42 -4.51
N GLY A 207 -2.69 25.66 -4.94
CA GLY A 207 -2.24 26.72 -4.06
C GLY A 207 -0.96 26.38 -3.28
N GLU A 208 -0.89 26.89 -2.05
CA GLU A 208 0.36 26.82 -1.27
C GLU A 208 0.56 25.50 -0.53
N ASN A 209 -0.51 24.91 0.02
CA ASN A 209 -0.42 23.80 0.97
C ASN A 209 -1.25 22.55 0.62
N ILE A 210 -2.03 22.57 -0.47
CA ILE A 210 -2.92 21.46 -0.86
C ILE A 210 -2.29 20.62 -1.98
N SER A 211 -2.45 19.29 -1.89
CA SER A 211 -2.19 18.35 -2.98
C SER A 211 -3.42 17.50 -3.26
N LEU A 212 -3.91 17.48 -4.50
CA LEU A 212 -4.88 16.49 -4.95
C LEU A 212 -4.17 15.19 -5.28
N ILE A 213 -4.67 14.07 -4.77
CA ILE A 213 -4.06 12.76 -4.89
C ILE A 213 -5.06 11.78 -5.50
N ASP A 214 -4.67 11.14 -6.59
CA ASP A 214 -5.27 9.89 -7.05
C ASP A 214 -4.41 8.74 -6.52
N GLY A 215 -4.91 8.03 -5.50
CA GLY A 215 -4.16 6.98 -4.84
C GLY A 215 -4.81 6.45 -3.56
N ASP A 216 -4.01 5.76 -2.75
CA ASP A 216 -4.46 5.14 -1.51
C ASP A 216 -4.13 5.99 -0.27
N MET A 217 -5.17 6.55 0.35
CA MET A 217 -5.04 7.42 1.53
C MET A 217 -4.44 6.72 2.75
N PHE A 218 -4.68 5.40 2.89
CA PHE A 218 -4.18 4.66 4.05
C PHE A 218 -2.67 4.46 4.06
N PHE A 219 -2.00 4.75 2.95
CA PHE A 219 -0.54 4.76 2.83
C PHE A 219 0.03 6.18 2.72
N SER A 220 -0.76 7.21 3.07
CA SER A 220 -0.28 8.59 3.11
C SER A 220 0.87 8.75 4.10
N THR A 221 1.87 9.57 3.75
CA THR A 221 2.97 9.94 4.65
C THR A 221 2.59 11.04 5.65
N LEU A 222 1.40 11.64 5.51
CA LEU A 222 0.91 12.68 6.43
C LEU A 222 0.53 12.11 7.80
N GLN A 223 0.61 12.93 8.84
CA GLN A 223 0.42 12.54 10.24
C GLN A 223 -1.02 12.08 10.52
N THR A 224 -2.02 12.84 10.07
CA THR A 224 -3.42 12.60 10.42
C THR A 224 -4.20 12.10 9.22
N LEU A 225 -4.83 10.93 9.33
CA LEU A 225 -5.72 10.35 8.33
C LEU A 225 -7.19 10.63 8.71
N THR A 226 -7.95 11.25 7.82
CA THR A 226 -9.37 11.51 8.04
C THR A 226 -10.22 10.31 7.62
N ILE A 227 -10.98 9.75 8.56
CA ILE A 227 -11.89 8.64 8.29
C ILE A 227 -13.32 9.18 8.24
N SER A 228 -13.96 9.07 7.09
CA SER A 228 -15.39 9.37 6.93
C SER A 228 -16.23 8.31 7.66
N VAL A 229 -17.01 8.74 8.64
CA VAL A 229 -17.83 7.87 9.50
C VAL A 229 -19.28 8.32 9.56
N ASN A 230 -20.12 7.53 10.22
CA ASN A 230 -21.46 7.95 10.63
C ASN A 230 -21.54 8.16 12.15
N LEU A 231 -22.69 8.59 12.66
CA LEU A 231 -22.90 8.78 14.10
C LEU A 231 -23.50 7.55 14.80
N GLN A 232 -23.70 6.43 14.10
CA GLN A 232 -24.32 5.20 14.66
C GLN A 232 -23.30 4.13 15.08
N GLY A 233 -21.99 4.41 15.02
CA GLY A 233 -20.97 3.43 15.43
C GLY A 233 -20.79 2.26 14.46
N VAL A 234 -21.22 2.41 13.20
CA VAL A 234 -21.11 1.37 12.17
C VAL A 234 -20.03 1.72 11.13
N MET A 235 -19.10 0.81 10.85
CA MET A 235 -18.13 0.91 9.75
C MET A 235 -18.31 -0.29 8.80
N GLY A 236 -19.25 -0.17 7.84
CA GLY A 236 -19.74 -1.31 7.07
C GLY A 236 -19.33 -1.35 5.60
N LYS A 237 -19.04 -0.21 4.97
CA LYS A 237 -18.66 -0.11 3.54
C LYS A 237 -17.60 0.97 3.31
N GLY A 238 -16.97 0.93 2.13
CA GLY A 238 -16.02 1.94 1.67
C GLY A 238 -14.82 2.14 2.60
N LEU A 239 -14.36 3.39 2.68
CA LEU A 239 -13.22 3.82 3.50
C LEU A 239 -13.35 3.39 4.97
N ALA A 240 -14.53 3.59 5.57
CA ALA A 240 -14.81 3.24 6.95
C ALA A 240 -14.63 1.73 7.21
N SER A 241 -15.15 0.88 6.31
CA SER A 241 -14.99 -0.58 6.44
C SER A 241 -13.54 -1.00 6.40
N ARG A 242 -12.76 -0.42 5.47
CA ARG A 242 -11.32 -0.69 5.40
C ARG A 242 -10.61 -0.25 6.68
N ALA A 243 -10.89 0.95 7.20
CA ALA A 243 -10.32 1.41 8.47
C ALA A 243 -10.63 0.43 9.61
N LYS A 244 -11.85 -0.11 9.68
CA LYS A 244 -12.22 -1.11 10.69
C LYS A 244 -11.39 -2.38 10.62
N TYR A 245 -11.15 -2.92 9.42
CA TYR A 245 -10.40 -4.17 9.29
C TYR A 245 -8.89 -3.95 9.33
N GLN A 246 -8.41 -2.82 8.82
CA GLN A 246 -6.99 -2.50 8.81
C GLN A 246 -6.50 -2.02 10.20
N PHE A 247 -7.33 -1.25 10.93
CA PHE A 247 -7.04 -0.69 12.26
C PHE A 247 -8.18 -0.97 13.25
N PRO A 248 -8.26 -2.18 13.81
CA PRO A 248 -9.37 -2.57 14.69
C PRO A 248 -9.51 -1.71 15.96
N ASP A 249 -8.42 -1.18 16.48
CA ASP A 249 -8.38 -0.23 17.60
C ASP A 249 -9.06 1.11 17.28
N VAL A 250 -8.93 1.61 16.05
CA VAL A 250 -9.65 2.80 15.56
C VAL A 250 -11.16 2.53 15.58
N TYR A 251 -11.59 1.32 15.22
CA TYR A 251 -13.01 0.97 15.26
C TYR A 251 -13.55 0.92 16.70
N VAL A 252 -12.80 0.33 17.63
CA VAL A 252 -13.17 0.30 19.05
C VAL A 252 -13.32 1.72 19.60
N THR A 253 -12.34 2.58 19.34
CA THR A 253 -12.37 3.99 19.75
C THR A 253 -13.56 4.71 19.13
N TYR A 254 -13.81 4.51 17.84
CA TYR A 254 -14.94 5.08 17.14
C TYR A 254 -16.30 4.70 17.77
N GLN A 255 -16.49 3.44 18.15
CA GLN A 255 -17.72 3.00 18.79
C GLN A 255 -17.93 3.69 20.14
N ASP A 256 -16.87 3.86 20.93
CA ASP A 256 -16.93 4.55 22.21
C ASP A 256 -17.27 6.05 22.06
N VAL A 257 -16.63 6.75 21.11
CA VAL A 257 -16.90 8.19 20.89
C VAL A 257 -18.30 8.44 20.34
N CYS A 258 -18.87 7.51 19.58
CA CYS A 258 -20.28 7.57 19.17
C CYS A 258 -21.23 7.40 20.36
N ARG A 259 -20.98 6.41 21.23
CA ARG A 259 -21.80 6.16 22.43
C ARG A 259 -21.77 7.34 23.41
N SER A 260 -20.59 7.92 23.60
CA SER A 260 -20.37 9.08 24.46
C SER A 260 -20.70 10.43 23.79
N LYS A 261 -21.17 10.43 22.53
CA LYS A 261 -21.52 11.63 21.74
C LYS A 261 -20.37 12.66 21.65
N ARG A 262 -19.12 12.19 21.71
CA ARG A 262 -17.92 13.03 21.58
C ARG A 262 -17.61 13.40 20.13
N VAL A 263 -18.08 12.59 19.18
CA VAL A 263 -18.16 12.92 17.76
C VAL A 263 -19.59 13.37 17.43
N THR A 264 -19.73 14.47 16.69
CA THR A 264 -21.03 14.98 16.20
C THR A 264 -20.93 15.30 14.70
N ALA A 265 -22.04 15.71 14.09
CA ALA A 265 -22.08 16.06 12.67
C ALA A 265 -21.10 17.18 12.31
N THR A 266 -20.86 18.12 13.22
CA THR A 266 -19.99 19.30 13.00
C THR A 266 -18.77 19.32 13.91
N LYS A 267 -18.58 18.29 14.74
CA LYS A 267 -17.42 18.16 15.63
C LYS A 267 -16.75 16.80 15.39
N PRO A 268 -15.71 16.75 14.55
CA PRO A 268 -14.85 15.59 14.41
C PRO A 268 -14.21 15.19 15.74
N TYR A 269 -13.78 13.94 15.83
CA TYR A 269 -13.00 13.44 16.97
C TYR A 269 -11.61 13.02 16.52
N LEU A 270 -10.57 13.57 17.14
CA LEU A 270 -9.18 13.19 16.88
C LEU A 270 -8.75 12.05 17.80
N TYR A 271 -8.42 10.90 17.22
CA TYR A 271 -7.77 9.81 17.92
C TYR A 271 -6.25 9.90 17.76
N LYS A 272 -5.58 10.37 18.81
CA LYS A 272 -4.11 10.39 18.91
C LYS A 272 -3.61 9.00 19.30
N ARG A 273 -3.36 8.16 18.31
CA ARG A 273 -2.76 6.84 18.51
C ARG A 273 -1.33 6.98 19.01
N GLU A 274 -0.81 5.99 19.73
CA GLU A 274 0.60 5.95 20.17
C GLU A 274 1.46 4.98 19.34
N GLY A 275 0.84 3.93 18.77
CA GLY A 275 1.52 2.91 17.98
C GLY A 275 1.94 3.40 16.58
N SER A 276 3.07 2.87 16.10
CA SER A 276 3.57 3.16 14.76
C SER A 276 2.76 2.42 13.71
N LEU A 277 2.12 3.18 12.80
CA LEU A 277 1.38 2.58 11.68
C LEU A 277 2.33 1.87 10.72
N ASP A 278 3.49 2.48 10.46
CA ASP A 278 4.41 1.97 9.46
C ASP A 278 4.98 0.61 9.88
N GLU A 279 5.23 0.41 11.18
CA GLU A 279 5.66 -0.89 11.75
C GLU A 279 4.58 -1.97 11.64
N GLU A 280 3.31 -1.59 11.83
CA GLU A 280 2.19 -2.51 11.64
C GLU A 280 2.04 -2.94 10.19
N LEU A 281 2.38 -2.07 9.24
CA LEU A 281 2.28 -2.34 7.81
C LEU A 281 3.51 -3.09 7.25
N ALA A 282 4.71 -2.81 7.74
CA ALA A 282 5.96 -3.40 7.24
C ALA A 282 6.23 -4.82 7.74
N ASP A 283 6.90 -5.65 6.96
CA ASP A 283 7.33 -6.98 7.42
C ASP A 283 8.38 -6.92 8.55
N HIS A 284 8.53 -8.03 9.29
CA HIS A 284 9.41 -8.20 10.46
C HIS A 284 10.78 -7.51 10.35
N GLY A 285 11.23 -6.89 11.44
CA GLY A 285 12.60 -6.39 11.64
C GLY A 285 12.64 -5.10 12.47
N SER A 286 13.83 -4.48 12.56
CA SER A 286 14.11 -3.25 13.31
C SER A 286 13.15 -2.07 13.02
N GLU A 287 13.06 -1.13 13.98
CA GLU A 287 12.31 0.13 13.87
C GLU A 287 12.54 0.82 12.53
N LEU A 288 11.43 1.20 11.87
CA LEU A 288 11.49 2.00 10.66
C LEU A 288 11.78 3.45 11.04
N ARG A 289 12.84 4.03 10.47
CA ARG A 289 13.13 5.46 10.64
C ARG A 289 12.21 6.28 9.75
N THR A 290 10.95 6.44 10.14
CA THR A 290 9.98 7.24 9.38
C THR A 290 9.68 8.59 10.04
N PRO A 291 9.64 9.68 9.26
CA PRO A 291 9.00 10.91 9.70
C PRO A 291 7.50 10.62 9.95
N ASN A 292 6.99 10.97 11.12
CA ASN A 292 5.60 10.70 11.56
C ASN A 292 5.27 9.21 11.80
N ALA A 293 6.16 8.48 12.50
CA ALA A 293 5.92 7.10 12.94
C ALA A 293 4.51 6.93 13.55
N VAL A 294 4.07 7.91 14.34
CA VAL A 294 2.75 7.92 14.95
C VAL A 294 1.73 8.57 14.02
N LYS A 295 0.72 7.81 13.62
CA LYS A 295 -0.41 8.26 12.79
C LYS A 295 -1.65 8.50 13.62
N TRP A 296 -2.31 9.62 13.40
CA TRP A 296 -3.57 9.96 14.07
C TRP A 296 -4.76 9.77 13.14
N PHE A 297 -5.93 9.57 13.72
CA PHE A 297 -7.16 9.36 12.96
C PHE A 297 -8.18 10.43 13.30
N LEU A 298 -8.55 11.26 12.33
CA LEU A 298 -9.62 12.23 12.46
C LEU A 298 -10.94 11.56 12.05
N LEU A 299 -11.76 11.19 13.02
CA LEU A 299 -13.08 10.61 12.80
C LEU A 299 -14.05 11.74 12.41
N PHE A 300 -14.34 11.82 11.11
CA PHE A 300 -15.15 12.89 10.52
C PHE A 300 -16.52 12.34 10.13
N ALA A 301 -17.58 12.80 10.80
CA ALA A 301 -18.93 12.33 10.50
C ALA A 301 -19.44 12.97 9.21
N THR A 302 -19.57 12.17 8.15
CA THR A 302 -20.17 12.63 6.88
C THR A 302 -21.64 12.25 6.78
N LYS A 303 -22.11 11.34 7.64
CA LYS A 303 -23.49 10.88 7.69
C LYS A 303 -24.01 10.83 9.13
N ARG A 304 -25.26 11.22 9.34
CA ARG A 304 -25.93 11.02 10.64
C ARG A 304 -26.30 9.55 10.83
N LYS A 305 -26.95 8.94 9.84
CA LYS A 305 -27.21 7.49 9.77
C LYS A 305 -26.54 6.87 8.56
N TRP A 306 -26.07 5.64 8.68
CA TRP A 306 -25.30 5.00 7.59
C TRP A 306 -26.10 4.77 6.29
N ARG A 307 -27.43 4.66 6.39
CA ARG A 307 -28.35 4.50 5.25
C ARG A 307 -28.74 5.82 4.55
N GLU A 308 -28.45 6.96 5.17
CA GLU A 308 -28.81 8.28 4.64
C GLU A 308 -27.70 8.84 3.75
N ASN A 309 -28.01 9.83 2.92
CA ASN A 309 -27.01 10.59 2.18
C ASN A 309 -26.26 11.56 3.11
N SER A 310 -25.05 11.93 2.70
CA SER A 310 -24.29 12.99 3.36
C SER A 310 -24.91 14.36 3.07
N ARG A 311 -24.57 15.37 3.87
CA ARG A 311 -25.09 16.73 3.71
C ARG A 311 -23.93 17.71 3.70
N LEU A 312 -23.97 18.71 2.81
CA LEU A 312 -22.94 19.75 2.74
C LEU A 312 -22.81 20.52 4.06
N GLU A 313 -23.92 20.78 4.76
CA GLU A 313 -23.92 21.43 6.09
C GLU A 313 -23.06 20.67 7.13
N ASP A 314 -23.11 19.33 7.13
CA ASP A 314 -22.34 18.50 8.05
C ASP A 314 -20.85 18.53 7.65
N ILE A 315 -20.54 18.55 6.34
CA ILE A 315 -19.17 18.67 5.84
C ILE A 315 -18.57 20.04 6.18
N GLU A 316 -19.31 21.13 5.92
CA GLU A 316 -18.86 22.50 6.21
C GLU A 316 -18.59 22.69 7.69
N GLY A 317 -19.51 22.27 8.57
CA GLY A 317 -19.31 22.38 10.02
C GLY A 317 -18.12 21.57 10.54
N GLY A 318 -17.88 20.37 9.99
CA GLY A 318 -16.70 19.58 10.36
C GLY A 318 -15.39 20.19 9.87
N LEU A 319 -15.38 20.83 8.69
CA LEU A 319 -14.21 21.55 8.16
C LEU A 319 -13.93 22.84 8.94
N ASP A 320 -14.97 23.57 9.32
CA ASP A 320 -14.88 24.74 10.21
C ASP A 320 -14.23 24.37 11.55
N TRP A 321 -14.64 23.24 12.13
CA TRP A 321 -13.99 22.74 13.34
C TRP A 321 -12.50 22.48 13.13
N VAL A 322 -12.11 21.84 12.02
CA VAL A 322 -10.70 21.57 11.71
C VAL A 322 -9.91 22.87 11.60
N GLN A 323 -10.40 23.85 10.85
CA GLN A 323 -9.75 25.15 10.66
C GLN A 323 -9.49 25.87 11.98
N HIS A 324 -10.43 25.79 12.94
CA HIS A 324 -10.31 26.47 14.24
C HIS A 324 -9.53 25.66 15.31
N HIS A 325 -9.36 24.35 15.14
CA HIS A 325 -8.80 23.48 16.19
C HIS A 325 -7.48 22.80 15.82
N PHE A 326 -7.08 22.75 14.55
CA PHE A 326 -5.90 21.96 14.14
C PHE A 326 -4.62 22.32 14.90
N GLN A 327 -4.39 23.61 15.20
CA GLN A 327 -3.22 24.06 15.97
C GLN A 327 -3.27 23.58 17.41
N LYS A 328 -4.42 23.77 18.07
CA LYS A 328 -4.64 23.36 19.47
C LYS A 328 -4.55 21.85 19.62
N GLU A 329 -5.05 21.10 18.64
CA GLU A 329 -5.01 19.65 18.60
C GLU A 329 -3.66 19.11 18.11
N GLU A 330 -2.73 19.98 17.71
CA GLU A 330 -1.38 19.66 17.22
C GLU A 330 -1.35 18.85 15.93
N ILE A 331 -2.37 19.01 15.08
CA ILE A 331 -2.40 18.41 13.74
C ILE A 331 -1.37 19.12 12.87
N LYS A 332 -0.34 18.41 12.44
CA LYS A 332 0.77 18.95 11.62
C LYS A 332 0.58 18.75 10.13
N SER A 333 -0.23 17.78 9.72
CA SER A 333 -0.60 17.52 8.32
C SER A 333 -1.82 16.61 8.24
N LEU A 334 -2.61 16.75 7.16
CA LEU A 334 -3.90 16.09 7.01
C LEU A 334 -4.06 15.38 5.67
N ALA A 335 -4.32 14.08 5.70
CA ALA A 335 -4.80 13.31 4.55
C ALA A 335 -6.32 13.18 4.62
N MET A 336 -7.03 13.74 3.65
CA MET A 336 -8.49 13.83 3.67
C MET A 336 -9.11 13.16 2.44
N PRO A 337 -10.16 12.34 2.59
CA PRO A 337 -10.86 11.78 1.44
C PRO A 337 -11.82 12.81 0.85
N ALA A 338 -12.36 12.54 -0.33
CA ALA A 338 -13.50 13.25 -0.89
C ALA A 338 -14.75 13.10 0.00
N LEU A 339 -14.91 14.02 0.96
CA LEU A 339 -15.85 13.93 2.07
C LEU A 339 -17.31 13.83 1.58
N GLY A 340 -17.96 12.72 1.91
CA GLY A 340 -19.37 12.50 1.57
C GLY A 340 -19.65 12.23 0.09
N CYS A 341 -18.62 12.14 -0.77
CA CYS A 341 -18.74 11.65 -2.14
C CYS A 341 -18.93 10.12 -2.18
N GLY A 342 -19.23 9.57 -3.36
CA GLY A 342 -19.45 8.13 -3.58
C GLY A 342 -20.69 7.64 -2.83
N LEU A 343 -20.52 6.77 -1.84
CA LEU A 343 -21.61 6.23 -1.01
C LEU A 343 -22.42 7.30 -0.26
N GLY A 344 -21.89 8.51 -0.11
CA GLY A 344 -22.59 9.63 0.51
C GLY A 344 -23.44 10.46 -0.45
N GLY A 345 -23.27 10.29 -1.76
CA GLY A 345 -24.09 10.94 -2.79
C GLY A 345 -23.79 12.42 -3.05
N LEU A 346 -22.77 13.03 -2.42
CA LEU A 346 -22.34 14.38 -2.76
C LEU A 346 -21.47 14.39 -4.02
N ASP A 347 -21.58 15.46 -4.80
CA ASP A 347 -20.81 15.67 -6.02
C ASP A 347 -19.47 16.35 -5.69
N TRP A 348 -18.38 15.85 -6.29
CA TRP A 348 -17.05 16.44 -6.12
C TRP A 348 -17.00 17.89 -6.56
N LYS A 349 -17.79 18.29 -7.57
CA LYS A 349 -17.82 19.68 -8.06
C LYS A 349 -18.14 20.68 -6.94
N ASP A 350 -18.93 20.26 -5.95
CA ASP A 350 -19.37 21.08 -4.81
C ASP A 350 -18.46 20.86 -3.59
N VAL A 351 -18.08 19.60 -3.32
CA VAL A 351 -17.28 19.23 -2.15
C VAL A 351 -15.81 19.69 -2.28
N GLY A 352 -15.23 19.61 -3.48
CA GLY A 352 -13.84 19.98 -3.73
C GLY A 352 -13.55 21.45 -3.37
N PRO A 353 -14.29 22.42 -3.93
CA PRO A 353 -14.17 23.83 -3.55
C PRO A 353 -14.46 24.09 -2.07
N LEU A 354 -15.47 23.41 -1.49
CA LEU A 354 -15.78 23.55 -0.07
C LEU A 354 -14.61 23.13 0.83
N ILE A 355 -13.96 22.00 0.53
CA ILE A 355 -12.76 21.57 1.26
C ILE A 355 -11.65 22.62 1.12
N CYS A 356 -11.41 23.12 -0.09
CA CYS A 356 -10.34 24.08 -0.36
C CYS A 356 -10.60 25.42 0.33
N LYS A 357 -11.84 25.91 0.37
CA LYS A 357 -12.26 27.12 1.10
C LYS A 357 -11.78 27.12 2.56
N TYR A 358 -11.88 25.98 3.24
CA TYR A 358 -11.53 25.87 4.67
C TYR A 358 -10.06 25.52 4.91
N LEU A 359 -9.44 24.74 4.02
CA LEU A 359 -8.11 24.17 4.26
C LEU A 359 -6.98 24.82 3.45
N HIS A 360 -7.29 25.67 2.47
CA HIS A 360 -6.27 26.42 1.76
C HIS A 360 -5.70 27.51 2.67
N GLY A 361 -4.37 27.62 2.72
CA GLY A 361 -3.69 28.67 3.50
C GLY A 361 -3.67 28.45 5.03
N ILE A 362 -4.16 27.32 5.55
CA ILE A 362 -4.18 27.06 7.01
C ILE A 362 -2.78 26.81 7.60
N GLY A 363 -1.72 26.79 6.80
CA GLY A 363 -0.34 26.68 7.26
C GLY A 363 0.16 25.25 7.56
N ILE A 364 -0.62 24.21 7.24
CA ILE A 364 -0.18 22.80 7.30
C ILE A 364 -0.36 22.10 5.95
N PRO A 365 0.47 21.10 5.60
CA PRO A 365 0.27 20.30 4.41
C PRO A 365 -1.04 19.51 4.45
N VAL A 366 -1.81 19.60 3.37
CA VAL A 366 -3.08 18.87 3.21
C VAL A 366 -3.04 18.07 1.91
N ALA A 367 -3.33 16.77 1.98
CA ALA A 367 -3.52 15.92 0.81
C ALA A 367 -4.99 15.51 0.70
N ILE A 368 -5.65 15.88 -0.39
CA ILE A 368 -7.04 15.51 -0.66
C ILE A 368 -7.07 14.35 -1.65
N TYR A 369 -7.57 13.20 -1.20
CA TYR A 369 -7.68 11.99 -1.99
C TYR A 369 -8.99 11.97 -2.76
N LEU A 370 -8.88 11.91 -4.08
CA LEU A 370 -9.99 11.91 -5.01
C LEU A 370 -10.89 10.67 -4.81
N PRO A 371 -12.19 10.77 -5.10
CA PRO A 371 -13.08 9.62 -5.03
C PRO A 371 -12.61 8.52 -5.99
N ARG A 372 -12.57 7.28 -5.50
CA ARG A 372 -12.24 6.10 -6.31
C ARG A 372 -13.35 5.71 -7.29
N GLU A 373 -14.58 6.13 -7.00
CA GLU A 373 -15.77 5.81 -7.78
C GLU A 373 -16.21 7.04 -8.57
N GLY A 374 -16.44 6.86 -9.87
CA GLY A 374 -16.88 7.92 -10.78
C GLY A 374 -15.74 8.65 -11.47
N THR A 375 -16.03 9.18 -12.66
CA THR A 375 -15.11 10.02 -13.41
C THR A 375 -15.33 11.46 -12.99
N ILE A 376 -14.29 12.13 -12.50
CA ILE A 376 -14.32 13.58 -12.28
C ILE A 376 -13.88 14.26 -13.57
N SER A 377 -14.66 15.23 -14.01
CA SER A 377 -14.31 16.02 -15.17
C SER A 377 -13.05 16.86 -14.90
N PRO A 378 -12.06 16.92 -15.81
CA PRO A 378 -10.78 17.59 -15.58
C PRO A 378 -10.88 19.05 -15.11
N GLU A 379 -11.91 19.78 -15.55
CA GLU A 379 -12.18 21.17 -15.13
C GLU A 379 -12.40 21.29 -13.62
N HIS A 380 -13.02 20.29 -12.97
CA HIS A 380 -13.28 20.27 -11.52
C HIS A 380 -12.05 19.87 -10.69
N LEU A 381 -10.93 19.57 -11.35
CA LEU A 381 -9.63 19.31 -10.71
C LEU A 381 -8.69 20.50 -10.83
N THR A 382 -9.09 21.55 -11.56
CA THR A 382 -8.24 22.73 -11.76
C THR A 382 -8.20 23.61 -10.53
N GLU A 383 -7.07 24.29 -10.35
CA GLU A 383 -6.91 25.31 -9.29
C GLU A 383 -7.96 26.42 -9.42
N ALA A 384 -8.29 26.82 -10.65
CA ALA A 384 -9.32 27.83 -10.90
C ALA A 384 -10.70 27.43 -10.35
N HIS A 385 -11.10 26.16 -10.47
CA HIS A 385 -12.37 25.65 -9.92
C HIS A 385 -12.29 25.42 -8.41
N LEU A 386 -11.18 24.88 -7.92
CA LEU A 386 -11.05 24.51 -6.51
C LEU A 386 -10.82 25.71 -5.60
N LEU A 387 -10.15 26.74 -6.11
CA LEU A 387 -9.92 28.01 -5.41
C LEU A 387 -10.83 29.12 -5.93
N THR A 388 -11.94 28.78 -6.62
CA THR A 388 -12.84 29.79 -7.19
C THR A 388 -13.21 30.81 -6.12
N SER A 389 -13.06 32.08 -6.48
CA SER A 389 -12.95 33.23 -5.60
C SER A 389 -13.87 33.25 -4.39
N GLN A 390 -13.23 33.56 -3.25
CA GLN A 390 -13.77 33.87 -1.94
C GLN A 390 -14.95 34.83 -1.96
#